data_AF-A0A7Y4TAF9-F1
#
_entry.id   AF-A0A7Y4TAF9-F1
#
_cell.length_a   1.000
_cell.length_b   1.000
_cell.length_c   1.000
_cell.angle_alpha   90.00
_cell.angle_beta   90.00
_cell.angle_gamma   90.00
#
_symmetry.space_group_name_H-M   'P 1'
#
loop_
_entity.id
_entity.type
_entity.pdbx_description
1 polymer ?
#
loop_
_entity_poly.entity_id
_entity_poly.type
_entity_poly.pdbx_seq_one_letter_code
_entity_poly.pdbx_strand_id
1 'polypeptide(L)'
;MKNNQFNKIRLIITIILLISATMSNAQISKIELRATGLTCSMCSNAIFKQLESISEVDSVETDLNTNTFIVFLKKGNTINPKAFKEKVEKAGFFIGVFIVTASSEILDQSIYILIDGKPKKQAEIKFQILDKGYVTEKEFKKLSKTYKDIATYSANNENDFHIKILN
;
A
#
# COMPACT_ATOMS: atom_id res chain seq x y z
N MET A 1 6.59 -53.50 -18.73
CA MET A 1 7.23 -52.16 -18.65
C MET A 1 6.20 -50.99 -18.64
N LYS A 2 5.05 -51.12 -17.95
CA LYS A 2 3.91 -50.17 -18.06
C LYS A 2 3.56 -49.41 -16.75
N ASN A 3 4.30 -49.64 -15.64
CA ASN A 3 3.98 -49.07 -14.31
C ASN A 3 4.52 -47.65 -14.08
N ASN A 4 5.52 -47.19 -14.85
CA ASN A 4 6.13 -45.87 -14.61
C ASN A 4 5.28 -44.69 -15.09
N GLN A 5 4.41 -44.87 -16.08
CA GLN A 5 3.58 -43.78 -16.61
C GLN A 5 2.44 -43.39 -15.66
N PHE A 6 1.79 -44.37 -15.02
CA PHE A 6 0.73 -44.11 -14.05
C PHE A 6 1.23 -43.43 -12.77
N ASN A 7 2.43 -43.80 -12.30
CA ASN A 7 3.04 -43.16 -11.13
C ASN A 7 3.50 -41.72 -11.43
N LYS A 8 3.98 -41.44 -12.65
CA LYS A 8 4.31 -40.08 -13.09
C LYS A 8 3.07 -39.20 -13.21
N ILE A 9 1.96 -39.73 -13.74
CA ILE A 9 0.68 -39.00 -13.83
C ILE A 9 0.11 -38.72 -12.43
N ARG A 10 0.17 -39.69 -11.50
CA ARG A 10 -0.19 -39.47 -10.09
C ARG A 10 0.71 -38.42 -9.45
N LEU A 11 2.02 -38.46 -9.67
CA LEU A 11 2.98 -37.48 -9.13
C LEU A 11 2.71 -36.06 -9.65
N ILE A 12 2.36 -35.91 -10.93
CA ILE A 12 2.01 -34.62 -11.55
C ILE A 12 0.69 -34.06 -10.99
N ILE A 13 -0.31 -34.91 -10.79
CA ILE A 13 -1.61 -34.50 -10.23
C ILE A 13 -1.45 -34.07 -8.76
N THR A 14 -0.59 -34.73 -7.97
CA THR A 14 -0.33 -34.34 -6.58
C THR A 14 0.43 -33.01 -6.48
N ILE A 15 1.35 -32.71 -7.42
CA ILE A 15 2.07 -31.43 -7.48
C ILE A 15 1.14 -30.28 -7.89
N ILE A 16 0.21 -30.51 -8.82
CA ILE A 16 -0.79 -29.51 -9.24
C ILE A 16 -1.76 -29.15 -8.10
N LEU A 17 -2.13 -30.11 -7.24
CA LEU A 17 -2.99 -29.86 -6.08
C LEU A 17 -2.30 -29.06 -4.96
N LEU A 18 -0.98 -29.15 -4.83
CA LEU A 18 -0.20 -28.41 -3.82
C LEU A 18 -0.03 -26.92 -4.15
N ILE A 19 -0.23 -26.51 -5.40
CA ILE A 19 -0.10 -25.12 -5.84
C ILE A 19 -1.38 -24.31 -5.54
N SER A 20 -2.51 -24.98 -5.25
CA SER A 20 -3.81 -24.32 -5.09
C SER A 20 -4.08 -23.71 -3.70
N ALA A 21 -3.13 -23.76 -2.76
CA ALA A 21 -3.35 -23.35 -1.37
C ALA A 21 -2.63 -22.06 -0.94
N THR A 22 -2.22 -21.18 -1.87
CA THR A 22 -1.83 -19.82 -1.46
C THR A 22 -3.09 -18.99 -1.24
N MET A 23 -3.70 -19.14 -0.06
CA MET A 23 -4.67 -18.18 0.46
C MET A 23 -3.93 -16.85 0.63
N SER A 24 -3.93 -16.03 -0.42
CA SER A 24 -3.50 -14.65 -0.35
C SER A 24 -4.56 -13.90 0.44
N ASN A 25 -4.36 -13.76 1.76
CA ASN A 25 -5.07 -12.75 2.52
C ASN A 25 -4.71 -11.39 1.90
N ALA A 26 -5.71 -10.51 1.72
CA ALA A 26 -5.44 -9.15 1.29
C ALA A 26 -4.42 -8.53 2.24
N GLN A 27 -3.28 -8.11 1.69
CA GLN A 27 -2.24 -7.50 2.52
C GLN A 27 -2.69 -6.13 2.99
N ILE A 28 -3.40 -5.38 2.15
CA ILE A 28 -3.92 -4.04 2.47
C ILE A 28 -5.45 -4.08 2.43
N SER A 29 -6.11 -3.66 3.51
CA SER A 29 -7.57 -3.60 3.60
C SER A 29 -8.11 -2.20 3.33
N LYS A 30 -7.39 -1.15 3.75
CA LYS A 30 -7.85 0.23 3.65
C LYS A 30 -6.70 1.22 3.45
N ILE A 31 -6.94 2.25 2.65
CA ILE A 31 -6.00 3.38 2.46
C ILE A 31 -6.74 4.68 2.78
N GLU A 32 -6.11 5.54 3.56
CA GLU A 32 -6.57 6.91 3.84
C GLU A 32 -5.59 7.88 3.15
N LEU A 33 -6.07 8.61 2.15
CA LEU A 33 -5.28 9.52 1.32
C LEU A 33 -5.80 10.95 1.48
N ARG A 34 -4.91 11.86 1.86
CA ARG A 34 -5.18 13.30 1.80
C ARG A 34 -4.30 13.93 0.73
N ALA A 35 -4.93 14.49 -0.30
CA ALA A 35 -4.21 15.20 -1.35
C ALA A 35 -4.02 16.68 -0.98
N THR A 36 -2.97 17.29 -1.53
CA THR A 36 -2.71 18.73 -1.44
C THR A 36 -3.11 19.41 -2.75
N GLY A 37 -3.42 20.70 -2.70
CA GLY A 37 -3.87 21.47 -3.88
C GLY A 37 -5.35 21.34 -4.21
N LEU A 38 -6.15 20.72 -3.35
CA LEU A 38 -7.61 20.64 -3.46
C LEU A 38 -8.27 21.89 -2.85
N THR A 39 -8.33 22.98 -3.61
CA THR A 39 -9.07 24.20 -3.19
C THR A 39 -10.45 24.34 -3.86
N CYS A 40 -10.81 23.43 -4.77
CA CYS A 40 -12.07 23.46 -5.50
C CYS A 40 -12.76 22.08 -5.47
N SER A 41 -14.10 22.06 -5.36
CA SER A 41 -14.93 20.84 -5.37
C SER A 41 -14.76 20.00 -6.64
N MET A 42 -14.45 20.63 -7.78
CA MET A 42 -14.16 19.92 -9.04
C MET A 42 -12.84 19.14 -8.98
N CYS A 43 -11.86 19.60 -8.21
CA CYS A 43 -10.56 18.94 -8.04
C CYS A 43 -10.70 17.62 -7.26
N SER A 44 -11.54 17.60 -6.23
CA SER A 44 -11.76 16.40 -5.40
C SER A 44 -12.40 15.26 -6.20
N ASN A 45 -13.31 15.59 -7.11
CA ASN A 45 -13.98 14.59 -7.98
C ASN A 45 -12.99 13.93 -8.96
N ALA A 46 -11.97 14.66 -9.43
CA ALA A 46 -10.97 14.11 -10.35
C ALA A 46 -10.14 13.00 -9.67
N ILE A 47 -9.72 13.23 -8.42
CA ILE A 47 -9.00 12.22 -7.63
C ILE A 47 -9.90 11.03 -7.35
N PHE A 48 -11.14 11.26 -6.91
CA PHE A 48 -12.10 10.20 -6.63
C PHE A 48 -12.22 9.21 -7.81
N LYS A 49 -12.45 9.74 -9.02
CA LYS A 49 -12.55 8.91 -10.24
C LYS A 49 -11.28 8.14 -10.57
N GLN A 50 -10.09 8.73 -10.32
CA GLN A 50 -8.84 8.01 -10.54
C GLN A 50 -8.67 6.86 -9.55
N LEU A 51 -9.01 7.06 -8.28
CA LEU A 51 -8.95 6.02 -7.25
C LEU A 51 -9.95 4.90 -7.53
N GLU A 52 -11.18 5.24 -7.90
CA GLU A 52 -12.23 4.28 -8.26
C GLU A 52 -11.87 3.47 -9.51
N SER A 53 -11.07 4.03 -10.44
CA SER A 53 -10.62 3.33 -11.64
C SER A 53 -9.60 2.20 -11.41
N ILE A 54 -9.09 2.05 -10.19
CA ILE A 54 -8.11 1.02 -9.85
C ILE A 54 -8.84 -0.31 -9.68
N SER A 55 -8.42 -1.35 -10.40
CA SER A 55 -9.09 -2.66 -10.44
C SER A 55 -9.27 -3.33 -9.07
N GLU A 56 -8.30 -3.13 -8.19
CA GLU A 56 -8.20 -3.70 -6.85
C GLU A 56 -9.04 -2.93 -5.81
N VAL A 57 -9.55 -1.75 -6.18
CA VAL A 57 -10.43 -0.95 -5.33
C VAL A 57 -11.83 -1.55 -5.34
N ASP A 58 -12.39 -1.67 -4.14
CA ASP A 58 -13.76 -2.11 -3.91
C ASP A 58 -14.70 -0.92 -3.82
N SER A 59 -14.34 0.07 -3.00
CA SER A 59 -15.07 1.33 -2.88
C SER A 59 -14.16 2.48 -2.48
N VAL A 60 -14.59 3.70 -2.79
CA VAL A 60 -13.96 4.94 -2.34
C VAL A 60 -15.01 5.77 -1.62
N GLU A 61 -14.67 6.23 -0.42
CA GLU A 61 -15.44 7.19 0.35
C GLU A 61 -14.63 8.49 0.51
N THR A 62 -15.32 9.59 0.82
CA THR A 62 -14.66 10.88 1.09
C THR A 62 -15.15 11.42 2.42
N ASP A 63 -14.24 11.64 3.36
CA ASP A 63 -14.51 12.40 4.57
C ASP A 63 -14.35 13.89 4.27
N LEU A 64 -15.48 14.59 4.16
CA LEU A 64 -15.54 16.02 3.86
C LEU A 64 -15.03 16.91 5.00
N ASN A 65 -15.01 16.42 6.24
CA ASN A 65 -14.51 17.21 7.37
C ASN A 65 -12.98 17.30 7.33
N THR A 66 -12.34 16.22 6.91
CA THR A 66 -10.87 16.10 6.90
C THR A 66 -10.27 16.12 5.50
N ASN A 67 -11.10 16.25 4.46
CA ASN A 67 -10.71 16.14 3.05
C ASN A 67 -9.87 14.89 2.76
N THR A 68 -10.31 13.76 3.32
CA THR A 68 -9.59 12.47 3.21
C THR A 68 -10.38 11.51 2.34
N PHE A 69 -9.73 10.92 1.33
CA PHE A 69 -10.27 9.80 0.57
C PHE A 69 -9.99 8.51 1.33
N ILE A 70 -11.03 7.73 1.59
CA ILE A 70 -10.94 6.42 2.25
C ILE A 70 -11.19 5.37 1.18
N VAL A 71 -10.16 4.62 0.82
CA VAL A 71 -10.21 3.61 -0.23
C VAL A 71 -10.23 2.23 0.41
N PHE A 72 -11.28 1.47 0.15
CA PHE A 72 -11.39 0.08 0.56
C PHE A 72 -10.93 -0.83 -0.57
N LEU A 73 -10.12 -1.83 -0.22
CA LEU A 73 -9.52 -2.74 -1.20
C LEU A 73 -10.15 -4.12 -1.15
N LYS A 74 -10.22 -4.75 -2.34
CA LYS A 74 -10.71 -6.12 -2.49
C LYS A 74 -9.80 -7.10 -1.76
N LYS A 75 -10.39 -8.19 -1.24
CA LYS A 75 -9.63 -9.26 -0.60
C LYS A 75 -8.65 -9.92 -1.59
N GLY A 76 -7.45 -10.27 -1.13
CA GLY A 76 -6.39 -10.87 -1.94
C GLY A 76 -5.70 -9.92 -2.92
N ASN A 77 -5.86 -8.60 -2.78
CA ASN A 77 -5.13 -7.64 -3.60
C ASN A 77 -3.61 -7.69 -3.31
N THR A 78 -2.83 -7.38 -4.34
CA THR A 78 -1.37 -7.25 -4.28
C THR A 78 -0.93 -5.84 -4.65
N ILE A 79 -1.79 -4.85 -4.40
CA ILE A 79 -1.56 -3.49 -4.87
C ILE A 79 -0.44 -2.82 -4.05
N ASN A 80 0.41 -2.07 -4.76
CA ASN A 80 1.51 -1.34 -4.16
C ASN A 80 1.10 0.14 -3.96
N PRO A 81 1.51 0.80 -2.86
CA PRO A 81 1.32 2.25 -2.65
C PRO A 81 1.65 3.14 -3.86
N LYS A 82 2.64 2.76 -4.68
CA LYS A 82 3.03 3.46 -5.91
C LYS A 82 1.88 3.66 -6.89
N ALA A 83 0.98 2.69 -7.01
CA ALA A 83 -0.15 2.77 -7.93
C ALA A 83 -1.08 3.95 -7.60
N PHE A 84 -1.26 4.23 -6.31
CA PHE A 84 -2.07 5.36 -5.84
C PHE A 84 -1.39 6.69 -6.12
N LYS A 85 -0.09 6.79 -5.82
CA LYS A 85 0.70 7.98 -6.11
C LYS A 85 0.62 8.34 -7.59
N GLU A 86 0.87 7.40 -8.48
CA GLU A 86 0.82 7.64 -9.92
C GLU A 86 -0.56 8.09 -10.40
N LYS A 87 -1.64 7.50 -9.86
CA LYS A 87 -3.02 7.89 -10.20
C LYS A 87 -3.36 9.31 -9.74
N VAL A 88 -2.94 9.68 -8.54
CA VAL A 88 -3.15 11.04 -8.00
C VAL A 88 -2.31 12.08 -8.76
N GLU A 89 -1.04 11.77 -9.05
CA GLU A 89 -0.16 12.65 -9.83
C GLU A 89 -0.65 12.83 -11.28
N LYS A 90 -1.18 11.77 -11.90
CA LYS A 90 -1.82 11.86 -13.23
C LYS A 90 -3.07 12.74 -13.24
N ALA A 91 -3.76 12.87 -12.11
CA ALA A 91 -4.87 13.83 -11.97
C ALA A 91 -4.38 15.28 -11.77
N GLY A 92 -3.07 15.51 -11.65
CA GLY A 92 -2.48 16.83 -11.42
C GLY A 92 -2.42 17.23 -9.94
N PHE A 93 -2.53 16.27 -9.02
CA PHE A 93 -2.50 16.50 -7.58
C PHE A 93 -1.34 15.76 -6.91
N PHE A 94 -1.07 16.10 -5.66
CA PHE A 94 0.00 15.46 -4.87
C PHE A 94 -0.55 14.90 -3.58
N ILE A 95 0.06 13.83 -3.07
CA ILE A 95 -0.33 13.26 -1.78
C ILE A 95 0.38 14.01 -0.65
N GLY A 96 -0.40 14.47 0.32
CA GLY A 96 0.10 15.11 1.53
C GLY A 96 0.16 14.18 2.74
N VAL A 97 -0.75 13.20 2.80
CA VAL A 97 -0.76 12.14 3.82
C VAL A 97 -1.23 10.85 3.16
N PHE A 98 -0.50 9.76 3.38
CA PHE A 98 -0.83 8.43 2.91
C PHE A 98 -0.75 7.42 4.06
N ILE A 99 -1.90 6.92 4.49
CA ILE A 99 -2.01 5.98 5.59
C ILE A 99 -2.60 4.67 5.09
N VAL A 100 -2.01 3.56 5.52
CA VAL A 100 -2.34 2.21 5.10
C VAL A 100 -2.80 1.43 6.32
N THR A 101 -3.91 0.70 6.19
CA THR A 101 -4.35 -0.34 7.12
C THR A 101 -4.19 -1.68 6.43
N ALA A 102 -3.44 -2.57 7.04
CA ALA A 102 -2.94 -3.79 6.42
C ALA A 102 -2.76 -4.89 7.46
N SER A 103 -2.71 -6.14 7.00
CA SER A 103 -2.37 -7.27 7.86
C SER A 103 -0.94 -7.14 8.40
N SER A 104 -0.68 -7.60 9.61
CA SER A 104 0.62 -7.43 10.27
C SER A 104 1.79 -8.06 9.50
N GLU A 105 1.53 -9.12 8.73
CA GLU A 105 2.50 -9.83 7.89
C GLU A 105 3.05 -8.96 6.74
N ILE A 106 2.43 -7.81 6.44
CA ILE A 106 2.97 -6.88 5.43
C ILE A 106 4.37 -6.36 5.82
N LEU A 107 4.67 -6.32 7.13
CA LEU A 107 5.96 -5.91 7.65
C LEU A 107 7.08 -6.92 7.41
N ASP A 108 6.75 -8.17 7.08
CA ASP A 108 7.74 -9.19 6.74
C ASP A 108 8.31 -8.97 5.33
N GLN A 109 7.70 -8.08 4.54
CA GLN A 109 8.22 -7.70 3.24
C GLN A 109 9.34 -6.68 3.39
N SER A 110 10.47 -6.97 2.74
CA SER A 110 11.67 -6.11 2.77
C SER A 110 11.46 -4.70 2.22
N ILE A 111 10.34 -4.46 1.53
CA ILE A 111 9.99 -3.16 0.97
C ILE A 111 9.38 -2.21 2.02
N TYR A 112 8.95 -2.67 3.20
CA TYR A 112 8.42 -1.80 4.25
C TYR A 112 9.43 -1.65 5.38
N ILE A 113 10.06 -0.48 5.47
CA ILE A 113 11.12 -0.17 6.43
C ILE A 113 10.52 0.61 7.59
N LEU A 114 10.45 -0.01 8.76
CA LEU A 114 9.98 0.63 9.97
C LEU A 114 11.00 1.67 10.48
N ILE A 115 10.63 2.94 10.50
CA ILE A 115 11.49 4.03 11.00
C ILE A 115 10.96 4.71 12.27
N ASP A 116 9.67 4.57 12.57
CA ASP A 116 9.06 5.13 13.78
C ASP A 116 7.85 4.30 14.23
N GLY A 117 7.68 4.18 15.55
CA GLY A 117 6.65 3.38 16.20
C GLY A 117 7.00 1.90 16.37
N LYS A 118 6.15 1.18 17.08
CA LYS A 118 6.28 -0.26 17.33
C LYS A 118 4.99 -0.98 16.95
N PRO A 119 5.04 -2.09 16.19
CA PRO A 119 3.84 -2.87 15.90
C PRO A 119 3.27 -3.44 17.21
N LYS A 120 1.97 -3.23 17.45
CA LYS A 120 1.24 -3.94 18.50
C LYS A 120 0.96 -5.37 18.00
N LYS A 121 0.82 -6.34 18.91
CA LYS A 121 0.35 -7.70 18.55
C LYS A 121 -1.14 -7.66 18.22
N GLN A 122 -1.46 -7.28 17.00
CA GLN A 122 -2.82 -7.19 16.46
C GLN A 122 -2.83 -7.69 15.02
N ALA A 123 -3.97 -8.21 14.57
CA ALA A 123 -4.10 -8.80 13.23
C ALA A 123 -3.87 -7.75 12.12
N GLU A 124 -4.37 -6.53 12.31
CA GLU A 124 -4.17 -5.42 11.38
C GLU A 124 -3.36 -4.30 12.03
N ILE A 125 -2.49 -3.65 11.25
CA ILE A 125 -1.71 -2.48 11.64
C ILE A 125 -2.10 -1.27 10.79
N LYS A 126 -2.01 -0.09 11.39
CA LYS A 126 -2.19 1.19 10.70
C LYS A 126 -0.86 1.93 10.66
N PHE A 127 -0.39 2.34 9.49
CA PHE A 127 0.88 3.05 9.33
C PHE A 127 0.84 4.13 8.26
N GLN A 128 1.66 5.16 8.40
CA GLN A 128 1.85 6.23 7.43
C GLN A 128 3.14 6.00 6.64
N ILE A 129 3.11 6.23 5.32
CA ILE A 129 4.31 6.27 4.48
C ILE A 129 4.92 7.67 4.54
N LEU A 130 6.23 7.74 4.76
CA LEU A 130 6.97 8.98 5.03
C LEU A 130 7.83 9.47 3.86
N ASP A 131 7.88 8.71 2.76
CA ASP A 131 8.72 9.01 1.61
C ASP A 131 8.22 10.17 0.74
N LYS A 132 9.11 10.65 -0.14
CA LYS A 132 8.81 11.74 -1.05
C LYS A 132 7.64 11.38 -1.98
N GLY A 133 6.64 12.27 -1.99
CA GLY A 133 5.42 12.08 -2.79
C GLY A 133 4.31 11.33 -2.07
N TYR A 134 4.52 10.91 -0.82
CA TYR A 134 3.47 10.43 0.10
C TYR A 134 3.22 11.40 1.27
N VAL A 135 4.12 12.38 1.42
CA VAL A 135 4.01 13.51 2.35
C VAL A 135 4.26 14.83 1.62
N THR A 136 3.82 15.94 2.22
CA THR A 136 4.09 17.28 1.67
C THR A 136 5.59 17.57 1.57
N GLU A 137 6.04 18.41 0.62
CA GLU A 137 7.46 18.77 0.52
C GLU A 137 8.03 19.37 1.81
N LYS A 138 7.22 20.16 2.52
CA LYS A 138 7.59 20.77 3.80
C LYS A 138 7.84 19.70 4.86
N GLU A 139 6.98 18.69 4.90
CA GLU A 139 7.10 17.58 5.83
C GLU A 139 8.25 16.66 5.46
N PHE A 140 8.42 16.32 4.18
CA PHE A 140 9.57 15.56 3.69
C PHE A 140 10.91 16.21 4.06
N LYS A 141 11.04 17.54 3.90
CA LYS A 141 12.24 18.29 4.32
C LYS A 141 12.52 18.20 5.83
N LYS A 142 11.47 18.10 6.66
CA LYS A 142 11.61 17.91 8.11
C LYS A 142 12.05 16.48 8.41
N LEU A 143 11.36 15.49 7.84
CA LEU A 143 11.64 14.07 8.03
C LEU A 143 13.06 13.71 7.55
N SER A 144 13.51 14.26 6.42
CA SER A 144 14.88 14.08 5.91
C SER A 144 15.96 14.60 6.86
N LYS A 145 15.66 15.63 7.66
CA LYS A 145 16.58 16.11 8.69
C LYS A 145 16.55 15.22 9.93
N THR A 146 15.36 14.74 10.30
CA THR A 146 15.15 13.87 11.46
C THR A 146 15.77 12.49 11.25
N TYR A 147 15.65 11.92 10.05
CA TYR A 147 16.09 10.56 9.71
C TYR A 147 17.33 10.53 8.82
N LYS A 148 18.13 11.60 8.81
CA LYS A 148 19.37 11.71 8.02
C LYS A 148 20.36 10.55 8.25
N ASP A 149 20.34 9.97 9.45
CA ASP A 149 21.25 8.89 9.87
C ASP A 149 20.76 7.51 9.40
N ILE A 150 19.54 7.42 8.84
CA ILE A 150 18.99 6.22 8.21
C ILE A 150 19.39 6.22 6.73
N ALA A 151 20.34 5.36 6.36
CA ALA A 151 20.91 5.31 5.01
C ALA A 151 19.86 5.06 3.91
N THR A 152 18.89 4.17 4.18
CA THR A 152 17.81 3.85 3.23
C THR A 152 16.87 5.04 2.98
N TYR A 153 16.58 5.83 4.01
CA TYR A 153 15.74 7.03 3.88
C TYR A 153 16.43 8.11 3.05
N SER A 154 17.73 8.30 3.28
CA SER A 154 18.54 9.26 2.52
C SER A 154 18.73 8.85 1.05
N ALA A 155 18.70 7.55 0.75
CA ALA A 155 18.77 7.05 -0.63
C ALA A 155 17.50 7.38 -1.43
N ASN A 156 16.35 7.55 -0.76
CA ASN A 156 15.06 7.88 -1.37
C ASN A 156 14.75 6.99 -2.60
N ASN A 157 14.88 5.68 -2.41
CA ASN A 157 14.58 4.68 -3.43
C ASN A 157 13.05 4.59 -3.60
N GLU A 158 12.58 4.32 -4.82
CA GLU A 158 11.14 4.18 -5.11
C GLU A 158 10.60 2.78 -4.82
N ASN A 159 11.46 1.84 -4.46
CA ASN A 159 11.13 0.42 -4.28
C ASN A 159 10.99 0.01 -2.82
N ASP A 160 11.35 0.87 -1.87
CA ASP A 160 11.11 0.70 -0.44
C ASP A 160 10.24 1.85 0.10
N PHE A 161 9.59 1.60 1.22
CA PHE A 161 8.63 2.48 1.87
C PHE A 161 9.02 2.63 3.34
N HIS A 162 9.39 3.83 3.73
CA HIS A 162 9.68 4.14 5.12
C HIS A 162 8.39 4.47 5.84
N ILE A 163 8.06 3.66 6.84
CA ILE A 163 6.77 3.71 7.50
C ILE A 163 6.88 4.12 8.96
N LYS A 164 5.86 4.85 9.40
CA LYS A 164 5.58 5.15 10.79
C LYS A 164 4.31 4.43 11.23
N ILE A 165 4.43 3.61 12.24
CA ILE A 165 3.30 2.88 12.83
C ILE A 165 2.43 3.86 13.65
N LEU A 166 1.11 3.84 13.42
CA LEU A 166 0.13 4.77 14.00
C LEU A 166 -0.83 4.14 15.03
N ASN A 167 -0.88 2.81 15.10
CA ASN A 167 -1.77 1.97 15.94
C ASN A 167 -2.68 2.67 16.95
#